data_AF-A0AAW0KXF0-F1
#
_entry.id   AF-A0AAW0KXF0-F1
#
_cell.length_a   1.000
_cell.length_b   1.000
_cell.length_c   1.000
_cell.angle_alpha   90.00
_cell.angle_beta   90.00
_cell.angle_gamma   90.00
#
_symmetry.space_group_name_H-M   'P 1'
#
loop_
_entity.id
_entity.type
_entity.pdbx_description
1 polymer ?
#
loop_
_entity_poly.entity_id
_entity_poly.type
_entity_poly.pdbx_seq_one_letter_code
_entity_poly.pdbx_strand_id
1 'polypeptide(L)'
;MEPRFEAFLRLNCPKWSLISNLTFVLNDPTTFIFDNLYYLNAMGGRGVLRIDVEMHFATDHGHFFHAFSTAFVMLSTLGILTGNQGVNVIRKH
;
A
#
# COMPACT_ATOMS: atom_id res chain seq x y z
N MET A 1 -15.80 -3.98 8.58
CA MET A 1 -15.85 -3.30 7.27
C MET A 1 -17.18 -2.56 7.20
N GLU A 2 -17.17 -1.34 6.67
CA GLU A 2 -18.38 -0.53 6.52
C GLU A 2 -19.35 -1.20 5.51
N PRO A 3 -20.65 -1.37 5.82
CA PRO A 3 -21.54 -2.21 5.00
C PRO A 3 -21.70 -1.78 3.54
N ARG A 4 -21.75 -0.47 3.26
CA ARG A 4 -21.86 0.03 1.88
C ARG A 4 -20.55 -0.18 1.13
N PHE A 5 -19.42 0.01 1.78
CA PHE A 5 -18.11 -0.30 1.22
C PHE A 5 -17.95 -1.81 0.94
N GLU A 6 -18.40 -2.68 1.83
CA GLU A 6 -18.41 -4.12 1.58
C GLU A 6 -19.27 -4.48 0.35
N ALA A 7 -20.47 -3.89 0.23
CA ALA A 7 -21.33 -4.10 -0.93
C ALA A 7 -20.66 -3.60 -2.22
N PHE A 8 -19.99 -2.44 -2.18
CA PHE A 8 -19.19 -1.92 -3.29
C PHE A 8 -18.07 -2.88 -3.69
N LEU A 9 -17.30 -3.41 -2.73
CA LEU A 9 -16.23 -4.37 -3.01
C LEU A 9 -16.77 -5.66 -3.62
N ARG A 10 -17.89 -6.21 -3.10
CA ARG A 10 -18.51 -7.41 -3.65
C ARG A 10 -18.98 -7.24 -5.10
N LEU A 11 -19.40 -6.03 -5.48
CA LEU A 11 -19.80 -5.70 -6.85
C LEU A 11 -18.60 -5.63 -7.80
N ASN A 12 -17.51 -4.98 -7.36
CA ASN A 12 -16.32 -4.74 -8.21
C ASN A 12 -15.33 -5.92 -8.20
N CYS A 13 -15.36 -6.76 -7.16
CA CYS A 13 -14.50 -7.92 -6.98
C CYS A 13 -15.35 -9.19 -6.88
N PRO A 14 -15.95 -9.66 -7.99
CA PRO A 14 -16.77 -10.86 -7.97
C PRO A 14 -15.92 -12.09 -7.63
N LYS A 15 -16.45 -13.00 -6.82
CA LYS A 15 -15.75 -14.24 -6.41
C LYS A 15 -15.41 -15.16 -7.59
N TRP A 16 -16.16 -15.05 -8.68
CA TRP A 16 -16.01 -15.85 -9.88
C TRP A 16 -16.02 -14.92 -11.09
N SER A 17 -14.99 -15.04 -11.92
CA SER A 17 -14.86 -14.34 -13.19
C SER A 17 -14.54 -15.37 -14.25
N LEU A 18 -15.29 -15.33 -15.35
CA LEU A 18 -15.10 -16.25 -16.49
C LEU A 18 -13.91 -15.84 -17.37
N ILE A 19 -13.37 -14.63 -17.17
CA ILE A 19 -12.37 -14.01 -18.05
C ILE A 19 -11.02 -13.86 -17.33
N SER A 20 -11.01 -13.42 -16.07
CA SER A 20 -9.78 -13.17 -15.31
C SER A 20 -10.04 -13.09 -13.80
N ASN A 21 -9.16 -13.68 -13.00
CA ASN A 21 -9.16 -13.54 -11.53
C ASN A 21 -8.53 -12.22 -11.04
N LEU A 22 -8.08 -11.36 -11.96
CA LEU A 22 -7.56 -10.03 -11.64
C LEU A 22 -8.70 -9.02 -11.61
N THR A 23 -8.81 -8.32 -10.48
CA THR A 23 -9.68 -7.15 -10.27
C THR A 23 -8.86 -6.09 -9.54
N PHE A 24 -9.29 -4.83 -9.63
CA PHE A 24 -8.70 -3.73 -8.88
C PHE A 24 -9.80 -2.86 -8.31
N VAL A 25 -9.51 -2.28 -7.15
CA VAL A 25 -10.30 -1.23 -6.51
C VAL A 25 -9.35 -0.18 -5.98
N LEU A 26 -9.83 1.05 -5.89
CA LEU A 26 -9.09 2.14 -5.30
C LEU A 26 -8.98 1.92 -3.78
N ASN A 27 -7.80 2.14 -3.21
CA ASN A 27 -7.50 1.96 -1.80
C ASN A 27 -8.18 3.04 -0.93
N ASP A 28 -8.28 4.27 -1.44
CA ASP A 28 -8.94 5.41 -0.81
C ASP A 28 -9.39 6.46 -1.87
N PRO A 29 -10.03 7.58 -1.50
CA PRO A 29 -10.45 8.63 -2.44
C PRO A 29 -9.32 9.49 -3.04
N THR A 30 -8.10 9.46 -2.50
CA THR A 30 -6.95 10.29 -2.91
C THR A 30 -5.91 9.47 -3.70
N THR A 31 -6.38 8.67 -4.66
CA THR A 31 -5.58 7.63 -5.35
C THR A 31 -4.33 8.07 -6.10
N PHE A 32 -4.18 9.36 -6.35
CA PHE A 32 -3.02 9.94 -7.03
C PHE A 32 -2.16 10.79 -6.10
N ILE A 33 -2.46 10.79 -4.80
CA ILE A 33 -1.77 11.55 -3.77
C ILE A 33 -1.24 10.55 -2.75
N PHE A 34 0.03 10.71 -2.39
CA PHE A 34 0.60 9.96 -1.29
C PHE A 34 0.34 10.73 0.01
N ASP A 35 -0.58 10.24 0.84
CA ASP A 35 -0.97 10.86 2.10
C ASP A 35 -1.40 9.79 3.13
N ASN A 36 -1.88 10.21 4.30
CA ASN A 36 -2.34 9.31 5.35
C ASN A 36 -3.87 9.06 5.33
N LEU A 37 -4.59 9.55 4.31
CA LEU A 37 -6.03 9.34 4.16
C LEU A 37 -6.36 7.85 3.96
N TYR A 38 -5.42 7.08 3.43
CA TYR A 38 -5.42 5.63 3.43
C TYR A 38 -5.73 5.04 4.82
N TYR A 39 -4.94 5.43 5.84
CA TYR A 39 -5.09 4.91 7.21
C TYR A 39 -6.37 5.42 7.87
N LEU A 40 -6.75 6.69 7.61
CA LEU A 40 -8.02 7.25 8.09
C LEU A 40 -9.22 6.45 7.57
N ASN A 41 -9.25 6.12 6.28
CA ASN A 41 -10.29 5.29 5.70
C ASN A 41 -10.27 3.86 6.24
N ALA A 42 -9.08 3.27 6.41
CA ALA A 42 -8.94 1.94 6.99
C ALA A 42 -9.56 1.86 8.40
N MET A 43 -9.28 2.84 9.27
CA MET A 43 -9.90 2.93 10.59
C MET A 43 -11.42 3.12 10.53
N GLY A 44 -11.91 3.86 9.53
CA GLY A 44 -13.34 4.02 9.24
C GLY A 44 -14.03 2.77 8.69
N GLY A 45 -13.33 1.63 8.63
CA GLY A 45 -13.84 0.37 8.10
C GLY A 45 -13.87 0.30 6.58
N ARG A 46 -13.16 1.21 5.90
CA ARG A 46 -13.03 1.30 4.42
C ARG A 46 -11.67 0.83 3.90
N GLY A 47 -10.90 0.10 4.71
CA GLY A 47 -9.64 -0.52 4.27
C GLY A 47 -9.92 -1.73 3.37
N VAL A 48 -9.18 -1.86 2.28
CA VAL A 48 -9.35 -2.96 1.30
C VAL A 48 -8.76 -4.27 1.83
N LEU A 49 -7.58 -4.21 2.45
CA LEU A 49 -6.93 -5.39 3.03
C LEU A 49 -7.08 -5.38 4.54
N ARG A 50 -7.13 -6.57 5.14
CA ARG A 50 -7.27 -6.73 6.60
C ARG A 50 -6.05 -6.25 7.39
N ILE A 51 -4.90 -6.09 6.74
CA ILE A 51 -3.64 -5.69 7.37
C ILE A 51 -3.50 -4.17 7.51
N ASP A 52 -4.43 -3.39 6.93
CA ASP A 52 -4.26 -1.96 6.65
C ASP A 52 -4.50 -1.03 7.85
N VAL A 53 -4.70 -1.57 9.06
CA VAL A 53 -5.11 -0.78 10.22
C VAL A 53 -3.91 -0.46 11.11
N GLU A 54 -3.41 0.78 11.00
CA GLU A 54 -2.43 1.36 11.93
C GLU A 54 -2.91 2.73 12.42
N MET A 55 -3.33 2.81 13.69
CA MET A 55 -4.01 3.98 14.24
C MET A 55 -3.12 5.22 14.29
N HIS A 56 -1.83 5.05 14.57
CA HIS A 56 -0.89 6.16 14.74
C HIS A 56 -0.65 6.95 13.44
N PHE A 57 -0.71 6.27 12.28
CA PHE A 57 -0.53 6.94 10.99
C PHE A 57 -1.77 7.72 10.57
N ALA A 58 -2.95 7.32 11.02
CA ALA A 58 -4.17 8.04 10.72
C ALA A 58 -4.28 9.37 11.48
N THR A 59 -3.84 9.41 12.74
CA THR A 59 -3.98 10.59 13.61
C THR A 59 -2.82 11.58 13.49
N ASP A 60 -1.63 11.13 13.07
CA ASP A 60 -0.44 11.97 12.92
C ASP A 60 0.18 11.80 11.53
N HIS A 61 -0.09 12.79 10.68
CA HIS A 61 0.43 12.86 9.32
C HIS A 61 1.96 13.02 9.30
N GLY A 62 2.53 13.82 10.21
CA GLY A 62 3.98 14.04 10.26
C GLY A 62 4.71 12.77 10.67
N HIS A 63 4.20 12.06 11.67
CA HIS A 63 4.70 10.76 12.10
C HIS A 63 4.63 9.72 10.99
N PHE A 64 3.52 9.66 10.23
CA PHE A 64 3.41 8.77 9.07
C PHE A 64 4.53 9.00 8.06
N PHE A 65 4.74 10.24 7.60
CA PHE A 65 5.80 10.54 6.64
C PHE A 65 7.20 10.29 7.17
N HIS A 66 7.43 10.58 8.46
CA HIS A 66 8.70 10.30 9.10
C HIS A 66 9.00 8.80 9.17
N ALA A 67 8.01 7.99 9.59
CA ALA A 67 8.14 6.55 9.66
C ALA A 67 8.32 5.93 8.26
N PHE A 68 7.54 6.37 7.28
CA PHE A 68 7.63 5.89 5.90
C PHE A 68 9.02 6.17 5.29
N SER A 69 9.49 7.42 5.36
CA SER A 69 10.79 7.80 4.79
C SER A 69 11.95 7.05 5.46
N THR A 70 11.91 6.89 6.79
CA THR A 70 12.89 6.11 7.54
C THR A 70 12.90 4.65 7.10
N ALA A 71 11.73 4.00 7.03
CA ALA A 71 11.60 2.62 6.61
C ALA A 71 12.05 2.41 5.15
N PHE A 72 11.78 3.36 4.26
CA PHE A 72 12.20 3.28 2.86
C PHE A 72 13.72 3.33 2.72
N VAL A 73 14.41 4.18 3.48
CA VAL A 73 15.89 4.21 3.53
C VAL A 73 16.46 2.90 4.06
N MET A 74 15.88 2.35 5.13
CA MET A 74 16.30 1.04 5.65
C MET A 74 16.12 -0.08 4.61
N LEU A 75 14.96 -0.13 3.94
CA LEU A 75 14.67 -1.12 2.90
C LEU A 75 15.64 -1.01 1.72
N SER A 76 15.92 0.21 1.26
CA SER A 76 16.81 0.47 0.12
C SER A 76 18.29 0.22 0.41
N THR A 77 18.68 0.15 1.68
CA THR A 77 20.06 -0.17 2.10
C THR A 77 20.23 -1.62 2.53
N LEU A 78 19.15 -2.40 2.56
CA LEU A 78 19.18 -3.78 2.99
C LEU A 78 19.81 -4.69 1.93
N GLY A 79 20.88 -5.39 2.28
CA GLY A 79 21.50 -6.42 1.43
C GLY A 79 22.12 -5.89 0.13
N ILE A 80 22.44 -4.59 0.07
CA ILE A 80 23.03 -3.97 -1.12
C ILE A 80 24.44 -4.48 -1.39
N LEU A 81 24.78 -4.59 -2.68
CA LEU A 81 26.14 -4.83 -3.14
C LEU A 81 26.88 -3.50 -3.23
N THR A 82 28.06 -3.39 -2.64
CA THR A 82 28.89 -2.16 -2.67
C THR A 82 30.32 -2.44 -3.13
N GLY A 83 31.05 -1.39 -3.53
CA GLY A 83 32.43 -1.50 -4.01
C GLY A 83 32.52 -2.36 -5.27
N ASN A 84 33.34 -3.42 -5.22
CA ASN A 84 33.55 -4.31 -6.37
C ASN A 84 32.55 -5.48 -6.44
N GLN A 85 31.57 -5.52 -5.54
CA GLN A 85 30.51 -6.54 -5.57
C GLN A 85 29.58 -6.27 -6.76
N GLY A 86 29.36 -7.28 -7.61
CA GLY A 86 28.48 -7.17 -8.78
C GLY A 86 29.09 -6.47 -10.01
N VAL A 87 30.38 -6.11 -10.00
CA VAL A 87 31.06 -5.40 -11.11
C VAL A 87 31.04 -6.18 -12.43
N ASN A 88 31.08 -7.51 -12.39
CA ASN A 88 30.92 -8.36 -13.57
C ASN A 88 29.44 -8.52 -14.02
N VAL A 89 28.50 -7.81 -13.39
CA VAL A 89 27.04 -7.98 -13.54
C VAL A 89 26.30 -6.63 -13.60
N ILE A 90 26.99 -5.52 -13.92
CA ILE A 90 26.29 -4.26 -14.24
C ILE A 90 25.39 -4.53 -15.45
N ARG A 91 24.07 -4.66 -15.22
CA ARG A 91 23.10 -4.94 -16.27
C ARG A 91 23.09 -3.79 -17.26
N LYS A 92 23.25 -4.12 -18.55
CA LYS A 92 23.17 -3.18 -19.67
C LYS A 92 21.78 -3.13 -20.33
N HIS A 93 20.79 -3.80 -19.72
CA HIS A 93 19.42 -3.86 -20.20
C HIS A 93 18.51 -3.15 -19.20
#